data_AF-A0A229H5T6-F1
#
_entry.id   AF-A0A229H5T6-F1
#
_cell.length_a   1.000
_cell.length_b   1.000
_cell.length_c   1.000
_cell.angle_alpha   90.00
_cell.angle_beta   90.00
_cell.angle_gamma   90.00
#
_symmetry.space_group_name_H-M   'P 1'
#
loop_
_entity.id
_entity.type
_entity.pdbx_description
1 polymer ?
#
loop_
_entity_poly.entity_id
_entity_poly.type
_entity_poly.pdbx_seq_one_letter_code
_entity_poly.pdbx_strand_id
1 'polypeptide(L)'
;MGILDVGGDQLPMISGPGGQSGLLKNLPGRIKANAEHVETHAAAFLRMNPGVRKAMLYIDYPTGACGACRSTLPDMLPEGAQLWVISPRKTEKFVGLPD
;
A
#
# COMPACT_ATOMS: atom_id res chain seq x y z
N MET A 1 -5.39 6.06 9.30
CA MET A 1 -4.20 6.77 8.79
C MET A 1 -2.99 5.85 8.93
N GLY A 2 -1.82 6.23 8.42
CA GLY A 2 -0.63 5.39 8.52
C GLY A 2 0.67 6.11 8.20
N ILE A 3 1.79 5.40 8.33
CA ILE A 3 3.13 5.84 7.98
C ILE A 3 3.74 4.77 7.07
N LEU A 4 4.18 5.16 5.88
CA LEU A 4 4.98 4.32 5.01
C LEU A 4 6.47 4.57 5.27
N ASP A 5 7.18 3.56 5.72
CA ASP A 5 8.62 3.54 5.88
C ASP A 5 9.25 2.78 4.70
N VAL A 6 10.18 3.43 4.00
CA VAL A 6 10.89 2.86 2.84
C VAL A 6 12.38 2.63 3.10
N GLY A 7 12.77 2.52 4.38
CA GLY A 7 14.13 2.20 4.84
C GLY A 7 15.04 3.42 5.05
N GLY A 8 14.68 4.58 4.53
CA GLY A 8 15.40 5.85 4.74
C GLY A 8 14.48 7.05 4.94
N ASP A 9 13.21 6.96 4.52
CA ASP A 9 12.21 8.00 4.64
C ASP A 9 10.92 7.45 5.23
N GLN A 10 10.25 8.28 6.02
CA GLN A 10 8.93 7.99 6.58
C GLN A 10 7.92 9.00 6.02
N LEU A 11 6.92 8.47 5.33
CA LEU A 11 5.93 9.26 4.60
C LEU A 11 4.56 9.08 5.26
N PRO A 12 3.90 10.16 5.69
CA PRO A 12 2.54 10.07 6.21
C PRO A 12 1.59 9.62 5.10
N MET A 13 0.77 8.62 5.41
CA MET A 13 -0.28 8.09 4.56
C MET A 13 -1.64 8.40 5.17
N ILE A 14 -2.45 9.18 4.46
CA ILE A 14 -3.77 9.60 4.91
C ILE A 14 -4.81 8.93 4.01
N SER A 15 -5.79 8.25 4.60
CA SER A 15 -6.93 7.72 3.83
C SER A 15 -7.80 8.88 3.35
N GLY A 16 -8.26 8.81 2.10
CA GLY A 16 -9.20 9.78 1.53
C GLY A 16 -8.86 10.19 0.10
N PRO A 17 -9.71 11.03 -0.52
CA PRO A 17 -9.48 11.54 -1.86
C PRO A 17 -8.22 12.42 -1.91
N GLY A 18 -7.48 12.34 -3.02
CA GLY A 18 -6.29 13.17 -3.26
C GLY A 18 -4.96 12.57 -2.80
N GLY A 19 -4.94 11.38 -2.21
CA GLY A 19 -3.69 10.66 -1.93
C GLY A 19 -2.99 10.13 -3.19
N GLN A 20 -1.84 9.47 -3.03
CA GLN A 20 -0.95 9.02 -4.10
C GLN A 20 -1.63 8.08 -5.11
N SER A 21 -2.66 7.35 -4.68
CA SER A 21 -3.47 6.55 -5.61
C SER A 21 -4.19 7.45 -6.62
N GLY A 22 -4.65 8.65 -6.25
CA GLY A 22 -5.27 9.61 -7.16
C GLY A 22 -4.41 9.99 -8.37
N LEU A 23 -3.08 9.89 -8.23
CA LEU A 23 -2.10 10.13 -9.30
C LEU A 23 -2.00 8.93 -10.26
N LEU A 24 -2.12 7.70 -9.73
CA LEU A 24 -2.15 6.45 -10.50
C LEU A 24 -3.58 5.90 -10.58
N LYS A 25 -4.38 6.49 -11.48
CA LYS A 25 -5.76 6.03 -11.74
C LYS A 25 -5.82 4.62 -12.34
N ASN A 26 -4.79 4.22 -13.08
CA ASN A 26 -4.69 2.91 -13.75
C ASN A 26 -3.91 1.86 -12.92
N LEU A 27 -3.94 1.97 -11.59
CA LEU A 27 -3.27 1.01 -10.73
C LEU A 27 -3.99 -0.36 -10.79
N PRO A 28 -3.31 -1.46 -11.14
CA PRO A 28 -3.91 -2.80 -11.15
C PRO A 28 -4.46 -3.17 -9.78
N GLY A 29 -5.57 -3.91 -9.70
CA GLY A 29 -6.22 -4.29 -8.44
C GLY A 29 -6.95 -3.15 -7.70
N ARG A 30 -6.83 -1.89 -8.17
CA ARG A 30 -7.60 -0.78 -7.62
C ARG A 30 -9.08 -0.92 -7.95
N ILE A 31 -9.90 -0.91 -6.91
CA ILE A 31 -11.37 -0.90 -6.98
C ILE A 31 -11.93 0.24 -6.14
N LYS A 32 -13.22 0.57 -6.34
CA LYS A 32 -13.88 1.66 -5.58
C LYS A 32 -13.74 1.50 -4.06
N ALA A 33 -13.74 0.26 -3.56
CA ALA A 33 -13.69 -0.05 -2.13
C ALA A 33 -12.31 0.12 -1.47
N ASN A 34 -11.21 0.18 -2.23
CA ASN A 34 -9.85 0.37 -1.68
C ASN A 34 -9.14 1.62 -2.22
N ALA A 35 -9.74 2.30 -3.20
CA ALA A 35 -9.13 3.41 -3.93
C ALA A 35 -8.53 4.50 -3.05
N GLU A 36 -9.11 4.77 -1.89
CA GLU A 36 -8.75 5.85 -0.97
C GLU A 36 -8.09 5.32 0.32
N HIS A 37 -7.72 4.05 0.35
CA HIS A 37 -7.06 3.45 1.49
C HIS A 37 -5.55 3.69 1.46
N VAL A 38 -4.94 3.78 2.65
CA VAL A 38 -3.50 3.99 2.82
C VAL A 38 -2.68 2.88 2.17
N GLU A 39 -3.20 1.65 2.10
CA GLU A 39 -2.54 0.53 1.44
C GLU A 39 -2.42 0.74 -0.07
N THR A 40 -3.48 1.27 -0.70
CA THR A 40 -3.49 1.58 -2.14
C THR A 40 -2.64 2.82 -2.44
N HIS A 41 -2.61 3.82 -1.55
CA HIS A 41 -1.67 4.94 -1.67
C HIS A 41 -0.21 4.48 -1.56
N ALA A 42 0.09 3.56 -0.64
CA ALA A 42 1.43 2.98 -0.49
C ALA A 42 1.85 2.18 -1.73
N ALA A 43 0.96 1.35 -2.27
CA ALA A 43 1.26 0.58 -3.49
C ALA A 43 1.49 1.49 -4.71
N ALA A 44 0.68 2.55 -4.86
CA ALA A 44 0.91 3.57 -5.87
C ALA A 44 2.29 4.25 -5.69
N PHE A 45 2.65 4.60 -4.46
CA PHE A 45 3.98 5.18 -4.17
C PHE A 45 5.12 4.26 -4.61
N LEU A 46 5.03 2.96 -4.31
CA LEU A 46 6.05 2.00 -4.71
C LEU A 46 6.17 1.85 -6.23
N ARG A 47 5.06 1.91 -6.98
CA ARG A 47 5.11 1.92 -8.45
C ARG A 47 5.72 3.20 -9.02
N MET A 48 5.51 4.34 -8.37
CA MET A 48 6.17 5.59 -8.77
C MET A 48 7.66 5.62 -8.41
N ASN A 49 8.12 4.76 -7.51
CA ASN A 49 9.49 4.73 -7.00
C ASN A 49 10.11 3.33 -7.16
N PRO A 50 10.48 2.89 -8.39
CA PRO A 50 10.95 1.53 -8.68
C PRO A 50 12.25 1.13 -7.96
N GLY A 51 12.98 2.10 -7.40
CA GLY A 51 14.14 1.85 -6.53
C GLY A 51 13.77 1.29 -5.15
N VAL A 52 12.53 1.49 -4.70
CA VAL A 52 12.04 0.98 -3.42
C VAL A 52 11.44 -0.41 -3.62
N ARG A 53 12.14 -1.43 -3.13
CA ARG A 53 11.71 -2.84 -3.23
C ARG A 53 11.17 -3.41 -1.93
N LYS A 54 11.36 -2.72 -0.81
CA LYS A 54 10.92 -3.14 0.52
C LYS A 54 10.36 -1.94 1.25
N ALA A 55 9.17 -2.06 1.81
CA ALA A 55 8.54 -0.99 2.57
C ALA A 55 7.66 -1.54 3.70
N MET A 56 7.48 -0.75 4.75
CA MET A 56 6.70 -1.09 5.93
C MET A 56 5.61 -0.02 6.10
N LEU A 57 4.36 -0.42 5.98
CA LEU A 57 3.20 0.45 6.18
C LEU A 57 2.62 0.20 7.57
N TYR A 58 2.84 1.15 8.47
CA TYR A 58 2.22 1.17 9.78
C TYR A 58 0.84 1.81 9.67
N ILE A 59 -0.20 1.13 10.16
CA ILE A 59 -1.57 1.64 10.15
C ILE A 59 -2.16 1.64 11.56
N ASP A 60 -3.04 2.61 11.83
CA ASP A 60 -3.80 2.69 13.09
C ASP A 60 -4.98 1.71 13.12
N TYR A 61 -5.41 1.21 11.96
CA TYR A 61 -6.57 0.33 11.86
C TYR A 61 -6.27 -1.04 12.50
N PRO A 62 -7.04 -1.48 13.51
CA PRO A 62 -6.62 -2.52 14.45
C PRO A 62 -6.54 -3.92 13.85
N THR A 63 -7.19 -4.17 12.71
CA THR A 63 -7.32 -5.53 12.13
C THR A 63 -6.39 -5.79 10.94
N GLY A 64 -5.50 -4.85 10.61
CA GLY A 64 -4.64 -4.96 9.41
C GLY A 64 -5.35 -4.51 8.14
N ALA A 65 -4.86 -4.94 6.98
CA ALA A 65 -5.45 -4.59 5.70
C ALA A 65 -6.90 -5.09 5.61
N CYS A 66 -7.82 -4.28 5.09
CA CYS A 66 -9.20 -4.72 4.89
C CYS A 66 -9.27 -5.84 3.84
N GLY A 67 -10.39 -6.57 3.77
CA GLY A 67 -10.52 -7.72 2.86
C GLY A 67 -10.24 -7.39 1.38
N ALA A 68 -10.74 -6.24 0.92
CA ALA A 68 -10.49 -5.76 -0.44
C ALA A 68 -8.99 -5.49 -0.69
N CYS A 69 -8.34 -4.73 0.21
CA CYS A 69 -6.90 -4.48 0.12
C CYS A 69 -6.13 -5.79 0.15
N ARG A 70 -6.39 -6.69 1.10
CA ARG A 70 -5.69 -7.96 1.24
C ARG A 70 -5.72 -8.80 -0.05
N SER A 71 -6.84 -8.82 -0.75
CA SER A 71 -6.99 -9.61 -1.98
C SER A 71 -6.38 -8.97 -3.23
N THR A 72 -6.17 -7.65 -3.24
CA THR A 72 -5.79 -6.91 -4.46
C THR A 72 -4.46 -6.17 -4.34
N LEU A 73 -3.90 -6.05 -3.13
CA LEU A 73 -2.59 -5.43 -2.89
C LEU A 73 -1.47 -6.07 -3.70
N PRO A 74 -1.38 -7.42 -3.81
CA PRO A 74 -0.35 -8.06 -4.62
C PRO A 74 -0.35 -7.61 -6.08
N ASP A 75 -1.53 -7.35 -6.66
CA ASP A 75 -1.64 -6.84 -8.04
C ASP A 75 -1.20 -5.37 -8.13
N MET A 76 -1.47 -4.58 -7.09
CA MET A 76 -1.09 -3.15 -7.06
C MET A 76 0.40 -2.93 -6.91
N LEU A 77 1.12 -3.84 -6.26
CA LEU A 77 2.55 -3.68 -5.99
C LEU A 77 3.37 -3.89 -7.27
N PRO A 78 4.53 -3.20 -7.42
CA PRO A 78 5.48 -3.53 -8.47
C PRO A 78 5.96 -4.98 -8.33
N GLU A 79 6.24 -5.65 -9.45
CA GLU A 79 6.72 -7.03 -9.45
C GLU A 79 7.90 -7.24 -8.49
N GLY A 80 7.75 -8.22 -7.58
CA GLY A 80 8.76 -8.59 -6.59
C GLY A 80 8.96 -7.58 -5.45
N ALA A 81 8.29 -6.42 -5.45
CA ALA A 81 8.32 -5.50 -4.33
C ALA A 81 7.60 -6.10 -3.12
N GLN A 82 8.13 -5.84 -1.92
CA GLN A 82 7.62 -6.38 -0.67
C GLN A 82 7.08 -5.26 0.21
N LEU A 83 5.83 -5.41 0.65
CA LEU A 83 5.17 -4.49 1.56
C LEU A 83 4.72 -5.22 2.81
N TRP A 84 5.16 -4.75 3.98
CA TRP A 84 4.66 -5.22 5.28
C TRP A 84 3.61 -4.25 5.79
N VAL A 85 2.37 -4.69 5.94
CA VAL A 85 1.31 -3.92 6.59
C VAL A 85 1.30 -4.30 8.06
N ILE A 86 1.64 -3.34 8.93
CA ILE A 86 1.79 -3.50 10.36
C ILE A 86 0.66 -2.74 11.05
N SER A 87 -0.22 -3.48 11.70
CA SER A 87 -1.29 -2.96 12.55
C SER A 87 -1.05 -3.35 14.02
N PRO A 88 -1.74 -2.72 14.99
CA PRO A 88 -1.57 -3.06 16.40
C PRO A 88 -1.77 -4.54 16.75
N ARG A 89 -2.56 -5.30 15.98
CA ARG A 89 -2.87 -6.71 16.26
C ARG A 89 -2.29 -7.69 15.25
N LYS A 90 -1.82 -7.22 14.10
CA LYS A 90 -1.45 -8.09 12.98
C LYS A 90 -0.37 -7.46 12.12
N THR A 91 0.59 -8.28 11.72
CA THR A 91 1.53 -7.96 10.64
C THR A 91 1.24 -8.87 9.46
N GLU A 92 1.14 -8.28 8.28
CA GLU A 92 0.85 -9.00 7.03
C GLU A 92 1.88 -8.62 5.98
N LYS A 93 2.37 -9.60 5.23
CA LYS A 93 3.34 -9.37 4.15
C LYS A 93 2.65 -9.59 2.80
N PHE A 94 2.85 -8.65 1.89
CA PHE A 94 2.41 -8.70 0.51
C PHE A 94 3.61 -8.62 -0.43
N VAL A 95 3.52 -9.31 -1.57
CA VAL A 95 4.55 -9.31 -2.61
C VAL A 95 3.89 -9.00 -3.94
N GLY A 96 4.48 -8.11 -4.72
CA GLY A 96 3.95 -7.74 -6.03
C GLY A 96 4.03 -8.88 -7.04
N LEU A 97 2.90 -9.14 -7.69
CA LEU A 97 2.79 -10.10 -8.78
C LEU A 97 3.33 -9.50 -10.09
N PRO A 98 3.72 -10.35 -11.06
CA PRO A 98 4.00 -9.90 -12.42
C PRO A 98 2.74 -9.28 -13.04
N ASP A 99 2.90 -8.17 -13.75
CA ASP A 99 1.82 -7.48 -14.49
C ASP A 99 1.33 -8.29 -15.71
#